data_AF-A0A960STF3-F1
#
_entry.id   AF-A0A960STF3-F1
#
_cell.length_a   1.000
_cell.length_b   1.000
_cell.length_c   1.000
_cell.angle_alpha   90.00
_cell.angle_beta   90.00
_cell.angle_gamma   90.00
#
_symmetry.space_group_name_H-M   'P 1'
#
loop_
_entity.id
_entity.type
_entity.pdbx_description
1 polymer ?
#
loop_
_entity_poly.entity_id
_entity_poly.type
_entity_poly.pdbx_seq_one_letter_code
_entity_poly.pdbx_strand_id
1 'polypeptide(L)' 'MSFPLVLDRAADGMSVAVTCRVLGFSKQAFYKWKANPVSDRDRADAH' A
#
# COMPACT_ATOMS: atom_id res chain seq x y z
N MET A 1 -6.64 -0.19 5.73
CA MET A 1 -6.42 -0.78 4.39
C MET A 1 -4.93 -0.71 4.15
N SER A 2 -4.25 -1.84 3.96
CA SER A 2 -2.79 -1.89 3.83
C SER A 2 -2.42 -2.37 2.43
N PHE A 3 -1.32 -1.87 1.87
CA PHE A 3 -0.82 -2.25 0.54
C PHE A 3 0.57 -2.92 0.60
N PRO A 4 0.78 -3.93 1.48
CA PRO A 4 2.10 -4.53 1.68
C PRO A 4 2.62 -5.20 0.40
N LEU A 5 1.73 -5.86 -0.36
CA LEU A 5 2.08 -6.50 -1.62
C LEU A 5 2.49 -5.48 -2.71
N VAL A 6 1.95 -4.26 -2.67
CA VAL A 6 2.35 -3.21 -3.62
C VAL A 6 3.75 -2.68 -3.28
N LEU A 7 4.09 -2.61 -1.98
CA LEU A 7 5.43 -2.22 -1.52
C LEU A 7 6.48 -3.28 -1.83
N ASP A 8 6.17 -4.55 -1.56
CA ASP A 8 7.03 -5.70 -1.85
C ASP A 8 7.46 -5.70 -3.32
N ARG A 9 6.49 -5.61 -4.24
CA ARG A 9 6.80 -5.58 -5.68
C ARG A 9 7.47 -4.30 -6.14
N ALA A 10 7.19 -3.18 -5.49
CA ALA A 10 7.93 -1.95 -5.76
C ALA A 10 9.41 -2.05 -5.33
N ALA A 11 9.70 -2.79 -4.25
CA ALA A 11 11.07 -3.06 -3.81
C ALA A 11 11.82 -3.99 -4.79
N ASP A 12 11.11 -4.92 -5.44
CA ASP A 12 11.65 -5.73 -6.55
C ASP A 12 11.86 -4.96 -7.86
N GLY A 13 11.56 -3.65 -7.88
CA GLY A 13 11.72 -2.79 -9.06
C GLY A 13 10.50 -2.76 -9.99
N MET A 14 9.35 -3.33 -9.60
CA MET A 14 8.12 -3.23 -10.39
C MET A 14 7.46 -1.85 -10.21
N SER A 15 6.85 -1.37 -11.30
CA SER A 15 6.07 -0.14 -11.25
C SER A 15 4.82 -0.32 -10.39
N VAL A 16 4.70 0.51 -9.34
CA VAL A 16 3.50 0.63 -8.50
C VAL A 16 2.23 0.77 -9.35
N ALA A 17 2.29 1.49 -10.47
CA ALA A 17 1.14 1.67 -11.35
C ALA A 17 0.69 0.36 -12.00
N VAL A 18 1.63 -0.51 -12.36
CA VAL A 18 1.35 -1.84 -12.92
C VAL A 18 0.80 -2.74 -11.83
N THR A 19 1.43 -2.78 -10.67
CA THR A 19 0.98 -3.61 -9.53
C THR A 19 -0.41 -3.20 -9.05
N CYS A 20 -0.71 -1.90 -8.94
CA CYS A 20 -2.05 -1.42 -8.64
C CYS A 20 -3.08 -1.87 -9.68
N ARG A 21 -2.73 -1.85 -10.98
CA ARG A 21 -3.63 -2.29 -12.06
C ARG A 21 -3.92 -3.79 -11.99
N VAL A 22 -2.88 -4.60 -11.77
CA VAL A 22 -2.99 -6.07 -11.67
C VAL A 22 -3.82 -6.48 -10.45
N LEU A 23 -3.67 -5.78 -9.33
CA LEU A 23 -4.39 -6.06 -8.08
C LEU A 23 -5.75 -5.38 -7.99
N GLY A 24 -6.17 -4.62 -9.01
CA GLY A 24 -7.44 -3.89 -9.00
C GLY A 24 -7.49 -2.72 -8.01
N PHE A 25 -6.33 -2.24 -7.55
CA PHE A 25 -6.23 -1.12 -6.63
C PHE A 25 -6.16 0.23 -7.35
N SER A 26 -6.77 1.24 -6.76
CA SER A 26 -6.60 2.62 -7.22
C SER A 26 -5.25 3.18 -6.81
N LYS A 27 -4.51 3.76 -7.76
CA LYS A 27 -3.28 4.51 -7.49
C LYS A 27 -3.47 5.61 -6.45
N GLN A 28 -4.63 6.28 -6.47
CA GLN A 28 -4.95 7.35 -5.50
C GLN A 28 -5.08 6.79 -4.09
N ALA A 29 -5.72 5.63 -3.94
CA ALA A 29 -5.85 4.96 -2.63
C ALA A 29 -4.48 4.52 -2.11
N PHE A 30 -3.61 3.99 -2.98
CA PHE A 30 -2.24 3.64 -2.62
C PHE A 30 -1.44 4.84 -2.12
N TYR A 31 -1.43 5.96 -2.85
CA TYR A 31 -0.68 7.15 -2.43
C TYR A 31 -1.25 7.80 -1.17
N LYS A 32 -2.57 7.80 -1.02
CA LYS A 32 -3.24 8.27 0.21
C LYS A 32 -2.86 7.41 1.42
N TRP A 33 -2.80 6.10 1.26
CA TRP A 33 -2.30 5.21 2.29
C TRP A 33 -0.80 5.37 2.53
N LYS A 34 0.02 5.52 1.49
CA LYS A 34 1.48 5.71 1.61
C LYS A 34 1.83 6.94 2.46
N ALA A 35 0.99 7.98 2.42
CA ALA A 35 1.16 9.18 3.26
C ALA A 35 0.92 8.91 4.76
N ASN A 36 0.12 7.90 5.10
CA ASN A 36 -0.15 7.48 6.48
C ASN A 36 -0.36 5.94 6.53
N PRO A 37 0.72 5.16 6.41
CA PRO A 37 0.65 3.72 6.17
C PRO A 37 0.18 2.93 7.41
N VAL A 38 0.36 3.53 8.59
CA VAL A 38 -0.11 2.99 9.87
C VAL A 38 -1.57 3.42 10.05
N SER A 39 -2.48 2.47 9.91
CA SER A 39 -3.89 2.67 10.28
C SER A 39 -3.97 2.90 11.79
N ASP A 40 -4.86 3.78 12.26
CA ASP A 40 -5.12 4.00 13.70
C ASP A 40 -5.35 2.67 14.45
N ARG A 41 -5.97 1.71 13.76
CA ARG A 41 -6.19 0.34 14.21
C ARG A 41 -4.92 -0.51 14.41
N ASP A 42 -3.88 -0.26 13.64
CA ASP A 42 -2.55 -0.91 13.75
C ASP A 42 -1.76 -0.30 14.93
N ARG A 43 -1.92 1.01 15.15
CA ARG A 43 -1.41 1.71 16.33
C ARG A 43 -2.06 1.25 17.63
N ALA A 44 -3.35 0.88 17.58
CA ALA A 44 -4.10 0.36 18.72
C ALA A 44 -3.83 -1.12 19.03
N ASP A 45 -3.45 -1.93 18.03
CA ASP A 45 -3.10 -3.35 18.20
C ASP A 45 -1.69 -3.54 18.79
N ALA A 46 -0.80 -2.56 18.59
CA ALA A 46 0.55 -2.54 19.15
C ALA A 46 0.62 -2.15 20.65
N HIS A 47 -0.52 -2.08 21.37
CA HIS A 47 -0.63 -1.48 22.70
C HIS A 47 -1.14 -2.42 23.80
#